data_AF-A0A800GIW9-F1
#
_entry.id   AF-A0A800GIW9-F1
#
_cell.length_a   1.000
_cell.length_b   1.000
_cell.length_c   1.000
_cell.angle_alpha   90.00
_cell.angle_beta   90.00
_cell.angle_gamma   90.00
#
_symmetry.space_group_name_H-M   'P 1'
#
loop_
_entity.id
_entity.type
_entity.pdbx_description
1 polymer ?
#
loop_
_entity_poly.entity_id
_entity_poly.type
_entity_poly.pdbx_seq_one_letter_code
_entity_poly.pdbx_strand_id
1 'polypeptide(L)'
;MSDKTVKELAEMVKIPLERFLEQLKAAGISAFAPDDLIDEEGRVKLLAHLRKRHGKVEGDEESPKKITLKRRQVTELKQSTAPGVAIKTVNVEVRKKKTYIKRSDSELTAEQKEIEHAKQALADQQQQIASEESERLKHEQSIKELQEESRRKAALAAEKPETKAENVTDTEPAQNAVKVDTAPVEPAKAEAKAET
;
A
#
# COMPACT_ATOMS: atom_id res chain seq x y z
N MET A 1 -24.04 43.57 10.35
CA MET A 1 -24.02 43.05 11.74
C MET A 1 -24.17 44.26 12.65
N SER A 2 -25.23 44.38 13.46
CA SER A 2 -25.50 45.60 14.23
C SER A 2 -24.33 46.06 15.12
N ASP A 3 -24.20 47.38 15.28
CA ASP A 3 -23.28 48.01 16.22
C ASP A 3 -23.73 47.72 17.65
N LYS A 4 -22.75 47.54 18.55
CA LYS A 4 -22.96 47.15 19.94
C LYS A 4 -22.02 47.92 20.85
N THR A 5 -22.43 48.06 22.11
CA THR A 5 -21.58 48.70 23.11
C THR A 5 -20.42 47.79 23.52
N VAL A 6 -19.33 48.39 24.02
CA VAL A 6 -18.15 47.68 24.53
C VAL A 6 -18.56 46.68 25.63
N LYS A 7 -19.44 47.08 26.54
CA LYS A 7 -19.93 46.23 27.64
C LYS A 7 -20.68 45.00 27.15
N GLU A 8 -21.62 45.17 26.22
CA GLU A 8 -22.39 44.06 25.64
C GLU A 8 -21.49 43.06 24.91
N LEU A 9 -20.48 43.56 24.19
CA LEU A 9 -19.53 42.70 23.48
C LEU A 9 -18.64 41.91 24.44
N ALA A 10 -18.16 42.54 25.52
CA ALA A 10 -17.37 41.87 26.54
C ALA A 10 -18.17 40.73 27.22
N GLU A 11 -19.45 40.98 27.54
CA GLU A 11 -20.36 39.97 28.10
C GLU A 11 -20.59 38.81 27.12
N MET A 12 -20.76 39.10 25.83
CA MET A 12 -20.98 38.09 24.80
C MET A 12 -19.78 37.14 24.62
N VAL A 13 -18.57 37.70 24.65
CA VAL A 13 -17.31 36.92 24.55
C VAL A 13 -16.90 36.33 25.91
N LYS A 14 -17.64 36.65 26.98
CA LYS A 14 -17.38 36.20 28.37
C LYS A 14 -15.99 36.57 28.88
N ILE A 15 -15.53 37.76 28.53
CA ILE A 15 -14.26 38.33 28.98
C ILE A 15 -14.56 39.49 29.93
N PRO A 16 -13.85 39.64 31.06
CA PRO A 16 -14.05 40.79 31.94
C PRO A 16 -13.78 42.10 31.20
N LEU A 17 -14.60 43.11 31.46
CA LEU A 17 -14.61 44.40 30.76
C LEU A 17 -13.21 45.05 30.70
N GLU A 18 -12.48 45.01 31.81
CA GLU A 18 -11.12 45.57 31.92
C GLU A 18 -10.16 44.94 30.89
N ARG A 19 -10.20 43.60 30.74
CA ARG A 19 -9.36 42.88 29.78
C ARG A 19 -9.79 43.14 28.34
N PHE A 20 -11.08 43.34 28.11
CA PHE A 20 -11.57 43.68 26.79
C PHE A 20 -11.11 45.08 26.36
N LEU A 21 -11.14 46.07 27.26
CA LEU A 21 -10.60 47.41 27.02
C LEU A 21 -9.09 47.38 26.73
N GLU A 22 -8.32 46.54 27.41
CA GLU A 22 -6.90 46.33 27.09
C GLU A 22 -6.70 45.77 25.67
N GLN A 23 -7.56 44.85 25.23
CA GLN A 23 -7.51 44.28 23.88
C GLN A 23 -7.87 45.30 22.80
N LEU A 24 -8.87 46.15 23.05
CA LEU A 24 -9.25 47.24 22.14
C LEU A 24 -8.11 48.26 22.00
N LYS A 25 -7.47 48.63 23.11
CA LYS A 25 -6.27 49.49 23.11
C LYS A 25 -5.12 48.86 22.32
N ALA A 26 -4.85 47.58 22.53
CA ALA A 26 -3.81 46.87 21.80
C ALA A 26 -4.11 46.75 20.29
N ALA A 27 -5.39 46.70 19.91
CA ALA A 27 -5.84 46.71 18.52
C ALA A 27 -5.89 48.12 17.89
N GLY A 28 -5.63 49.19 18.66
CA GLY A 28 -5.64 50.57 18.18
C GLY A 28 -7.05 51.14 17.92
N ILE A 29 -8.07 50.64 18.61
CA ILE A 29 -9.46 51.10 18.49
C ILE A 29 -9.72 52.15 19.57
N SER A 30 -10.29 53.31 19.21
CA SER A 30 -10.49 54.46 20.09
C SER A 30 -11.70 54.37 21.04
N ALA A 31 -12.16 53.16 21.36
CA ALA A 31 -13.24 52.93 22.31
C ALA A 31 -12.65 52.68 23.70
N PHE A 32 -12.93 53.59 24.64
CA PHE A 32 -12.31 53.60 25.97
C PHE A 32 -13.33 53.48 27.11
N ALA A 33 -14.58 53.83 26.85
CA ALA A 33 -15.65 53.74 27.83
C ALA A 33 -16.46 52.43 27.69
N PRO A 34 -17.10 51.96 28.77
CA PRO A 34 -17.99 50.78 28.72
C PRO A 34 -19.19 50.96 27.78
N ASP A 35 -19.66 52.20 27.65
CA ASP A 35 -20.86 52.57 26.90
C ASP A 35 -20.55 53.05 25.47
N ASP A 36 -19.27 53.08 25.07
CA ASP A 36 -18.88 53.41 23.69
C ASP A 36 -19.41 52.37 22.71
N LEU A 37 -19.81 52.82 21.53
CA LEU A 37 -20.21 51.96 20.42
C LEU A 37 -18.99 51.48 19.63
N ILE A 38 -19.00 50.21 19.23
CA ILE A 38 -17.97 49.62 18.36
C ILE A 38 -18.55 49.34 16.97
N ASP A 39 -18.03 50.09 15.99
CA ASP A 39 -18.37 49.92 14.57
C ASP A 39 -17.94 48.54 14.02
N GLU A 40 -18.52 48.16 12.88
CA GLU A 40 -18.14 46.94 12.14
C GLU A 40 -16.63 46.89 11.85
N GLU A 41 -16.04 48.00 11.40
CA GLU A 41 -14.60 48.07 11.11
C GLU A 41 -13.73 47.83 12.36
N GLY A 42 -14.14 48.36 13.51
CA GLY A 42 -13.46 48.15 14.78
C GLY A 42 -13.46 46.68 15.18
N ARG A 43 -14.60 45.99 15.00
CA ARG A 43 -14.71 44.55 15.27
C ARG A 43 -13.79 43.72 14.37
N VAL A 44 -13.73 44.03 13.08
CA VAL A 44 -12.83 43.34 12.15
C VAL A 44 -11.36 43.57 12.51
N LYS A 45 -10.98 44.81 12.85
CA LYS A 45 -9.62 45.15 13.30
C LYS A 45 -9.21 44.40 14.58
N LEU A 46 -10.11 44.33 15.57
CA LEU A 46 -9.90 43.55 16.79
C LEU A 46 -9.66 42.07 16.47
N LEU A 47 -10.51 41.47 15.63
CA LEU A 47 -10.39 40.07 15.25
C LEU A 47 -9.07 39.79 14.51
N ALA A 48 -8.66 40.66 13.58
CA ALA A 48 -7.39 40.55 12.88
C ALA A 48 -6.20 40.60 13.85
N HIS A 49 -6.23 41.51 14.83
CA HIS A 49 -5.21 41.61 15.87
C HIS A 49 -5.15 40.35 16.75
N LEU A 50 -6.30 39.81 17.19
CA LEU A 50 -6.36 38.57 17.98
C LEU A 50 -5.83 37.38 17.19
N ARG A 51 -6.23 37.24 15.93
CA ARG A 51 -5.73 36.21 15.00
C ARG A 51 -4.21 36.27 14.87
N LYS A 52 -3.65 37.46 14.66
CA LYS A 52 -2.20 37.69 14.58
C LYS A 52 -1.48 37.36 15.90
N ARG A 53 -2.04 37.73 17.06
CA ARG A 53 -1.45 37.42 18.38
C ARG A 53 -1.44 35.92 18.69
N HIS A 54 -2.47 35.20 18.24
CA HIS A 54 -2.56 33.75 18.41
C HIS A 54 -1.84 32.97 17.32
N GLY A 55 -1.09 33.63 16.43
CA GLY A 55 -0.35 32.99 15.34
C GLY A 55 -1.25 32.40 14.25
N LYS A 56 -2.54 32.74 14.24
CA LYS A 56 -3.48 32.37 13.18
C LYS A 56 -3.51 33.52 12.17
N VAL A 57 -2.41 33.74 11.45
CA VAL A 57 -2.42 34.71 10.34
C VAL A 57 -3.36 34.20 9.26
N GLU A 58 -4.09 35.09 8.59
CA GLU A 58 -4.95 34.76 7.44
C GLU A 58 -4.13 33.95 6.42
N GLY A 59 -4.43 32.65 6.32
CA GLY A 59 -3.75 31.69 5.45
C GLY A 59 -2.98 30.58 6.16
N ASP A 60 -2.71 30.70 7.47
CA ASP A 60 -1.72 29.84 8.10
C ASP A 60 -2.30 28.91 9.18
N GLU A 61 -2.52 27.69 8.71
CA GLU A 61 -2.45 26.42 9.41
C GLU A 61 -1.05 26.15 10.03
N GLU A 62 -0.32 27.15 10.50
CA GLU A 62 1.11 27.07 10.86
C GLU A 62 1.36 26.47 12.25
N SER A 63 0.69 25.37 12.55
CA SER A 63 1.31 24.37 13.42
C SER A 63 2.54 23.80 12.68
N PRO A 64 3.66 23.54 13.38
CA PRO A 64 4.89 23.09 12.73
C PRO A 64 4.64 21.90 11.81
N LYS A 65 5.13 21.99 10.56
CA LYS A 65 4.95 20.98 9.50
C LYS A 65 5.30 19.56 9.95
N LYS A 66 6.19 19.43 10.94
CA LYS A 66 6.68 18.16 11.48
C LYS A 66 6.81 18.26 13.00
N ILE A 67 6.15 17.37 13.73
CA ILE A 67 6.28 17.20 15.18
C ILE A 67 6.72 15.78 15.48
N THR A 68 7.82 15.61 16.21
CA THR A 68 8.28 14.28 16.66
C THR A 68 7.92 14.08 18.12
N LEU A 69 6.93 13.24 18.38
CA LEU A 69 6.54 12.84 19.73
C LEU A 69 7.48 11.73 20.23
N LYS A 70 8.14 11.99 21.36
CA LYS A 70 8.97 10.99 22.06
C LYS A 70 8.12 10.37 23.15
N ARG A 71 7.96 9.04 23.12
CA ARG A 71 7.22 8.29 24.14
C ARG A 71 8.15 7.30 24.82
N ARG A 72 8.09 7.28 26.15
CA ARG A 72 8.78 6.32 27.01
C ARG A 72 7.81 5.22 27.38
N GLN A 73 8.17 3.97 27.13
CA GLN A 73 7.42 2.80 27.58
C GLN A 73 8.38 1.93 28.38
N VAL A 74 8.09 1.75 29.67
CA VAL A 74 8.84 0.83 30.54
C VAL A 74 8.04 -0.45 30.64
N THR A 75 8.67 -1.58 30.39
CA THR A 75 8.08 -2.91 30.54
C THR A 75 8.97 -3.74 31.43
N GLU A 76 8.35 -4.47 32.35
CA GLU A 76 9.05 -5.38 33.26
C GLU A 76 9.26 -6.73 32.59
N LEU A 77 10.51 -7.15 32.44
CA LEU A 77 10.86 -8.48 31.97
C LEU A 77 11.21 -9.35 33.17
N LYS A 78 10.36 -10.36 33.42
CA LYS A 78 10.60 -11.36 34.45
C LYS A 78 11.51 -12.43 33.90
N GLN A 79 12.75 -12.49 34.39
CA GLN A 79 13.72 -13.49 34.02
C GLN A 79 13.62 -14.66 35.01
N SER A 80 13.01 -15.77 34.58
CA SER A 80 13.13 -17.05 35.27
C SER A 80 14.50 -17.65 34.94
N THR A 81 15.38 -17.67 35.94
CA THR A 81 16.60 -18.50 35.89
C THR A 81 16.27 -19.76 36.68
N ALA A 82 16.62 -20.94 36.15
CA ALA A 82 16.60 -22.30 36.73
C ALA A 82 15.56 -22.63 37.85
N PRO A 83 14.93 -23.82 37.84
CA PRO A 83 13.98 -24.20 38.88
C PRO A 83 14.62 -24.09 40.29
N GLY A 84 14.06 -23.21 41.14
CA GLY A 84 14.53 -22.94 42.50
C GLY A 84 15.23 -21.59 42.73
N VAL A 85 15.53 -20.81 41.68
CA VAL A 85 16.11 -19.46 41.83
C VAL A 85 15.02 -18.39 41.75
N ALA A 86 15.11 -17.37 42.62
CA ALA A 86 14.17 -16.25 42.65
C ALA A 86 14.10 -15.52 41.29
N ILE A 87 12.88 -15.23 40.84
CA ILE A 87 12.62 -14.55 39.56
C ILE A 87 13.15 -13.11 39.65
N LYS A 88 14.10 -12.76 38.78
CA LYS A 88 14.62 -11.39 38.69
C LYS A 88 13.75 -10.57 37.75
N THR A 89 13.28 -9.41 38.21
CA THR A 89 12.53 -8.47 37.36
C THR A 89 13.47 -7.39 36.86
N VAL A 90 13.59 -7.26 35.54
CA VAL A 90 14.42 -6.25 34.88
C VAL A 90 13.50 -5.23 34.21
N ASN A 91 13.69 -3.95 34.50
CA ASN A 91 12.98 -2.87 33.83
C ASN A 91 13.60 -2.59 32.46
N VAL A 92 12.85 -2.85 31.39
CA VAL A 92 13.26 -2.55 30.02
C VAL A 92 12.55 -1.29 29.57
N GLU A 93 13.30 -0.21 29.33
CA GLU A 93 12.77 1.03 28.78
C GLU A 93 12.90 1.06 27.25
N VAL A 94 11.77 1.00 26.54
CA VAL A 94 11.71 1.23 25.10
C VAL A 94 11.37 2.70 24.83
N ARG A 95 12.27 3.39 24.13
CA ARG A 95 12.07 4.78 23.69
C ARG A 95 11.58 4.78 22.25
N LYS A 96 10.31 5.14 22.03
CA LYS A 96 9.70 5.22 20.71
C LYS A 96 9.63 6.68 20.26
N LYS A 97 10.00 6.96 19.01
CA LYS A 97 9.75 8.24 18.35
C LYS A 97 8.65 8.04 17.32
N LYS A 98 7.60 8.88 17.35
CA LYS A 98 6.59 8.92 16.29
C LYS A 98 6.52 10.33 15.73
N THR A 99 6.79 10.45 14.44
CA THR A 99 6.84 11.71 13.74
C THR A 99 5.52 11.92 13.01
N TYR A 100 4.80 12.97 13.38
CA TYR A 100 3.61 13.44 12.70
C TYR A 100 3.98 14.57 11.76
N ILE A 101 3.52 14.49 10.52
CA ILE A 101 3.68 15.53 9.50
C ILE A 101 2.27 16.05 9.21
N LYS A 102 2.09 17.36 9.25
CA LYS A 102 0.82 17.98 8.88
C LYS A 102 0.81 18.14 7.36
N ARG A 103 0.16 17.18 6.69
CA ARG A 103 -0.03 17.16 5.24
C ARG A 103 -1.31 17.92 4.91
N SER A 104 -1.31 18.66 3.81
CA SER A 104 -2.49 19.36 3.32
C SER A 104 -3.54 18.34 2.82
N ASP A 105 -4.84 18.69 2.89
CA ASP A 105 -5.93 17.79 2.48
C ASP A 105 -5.83 17.37 1.00
N SER A 106 -5.25 18.23 0.15
CA SER A 106 -4.96 17.93 -1.26
C SER A 106 -3.88 16.87 -1.43
N GLU A 107 -2.80 16.91 -0.64
CA GLU A 107 -1.72 15.92 -0.68
C GLU A 107 -2.20 14.57 -0.15
N LEU A 108 -3.02 14.58 0.91
CA LEU A 108 -3.62 13.36 1.47
C LEU A 108 -4.50 12.64 0.44
N THR A 109 -5.26 13.39 -0.36
CA THR A 109 -6.15 12.81 -1.38
C THR A 109 -5.35 12.21 -2.55
N ALA A 110 -4.23 12.82 -2.93
CA ALA A 110 -3.33 12.30 -3.97
C ALA A 110 -2.62 11.01 -3.52
N GLU A 111 -2.05 11.00 -2.32
CA GLU A 111 -1.41 9.80 -1.75
C GLU A 111 -2.40 8.66 -1.54
N GLN A 112 -3.64 8.95 -1.13
CA GLN A 112 -4.68 7.92 -0.99
C GLN A 112 -4.97 7.21 -2.31
N LYS A 113 -5.08 7.97 -3.41
CA LYS A 113 -5.27 7.41 -4.76
C LYS A 113 -4.07 6.56 -5.19
N GLU A 114 -2.85 6.98 -4.90
CA GLU A 114 -1.65 6.20 -5.18
C GLU A 114 -1.61 4.89 -4.36
N ILE A 115 -2.00 4.94 -3.08
CA ILE A 115 -2.09 3.76 -2.22
C ILE A 115 -3.17 2.79 -2.71
N GLU A 116 -4.33 3.30 -3.13
CA GLU A 116 -5.40 2.47 -3.70
C GLU A 116 -4.97 1.82 -5.02
N HIS A 117 -4.31 2.57 -5.91
CA HIS A 117 -3.78 2.03 -7.15
C HIS A 117 -2.70 0.96 -6.90
N ALA A 118 -1.80 1.19 -5.93
CA ALA A 118 -0.78 0.22 -5.54
C ALA A 118 -1.40 -1.06 -4.94
N LYS A 119 -2.49 -0.93 -4.17
CA LYS A 119 -3.24 -2.08 -3.63
C LYS A 119 -3.94 -2.87 -4.74
N GLN A 120 -4.55 -2.19 -5.70
CA GLN A 120 -5.18 -2.82 -6.86
C GLN A 120 -4.14 -3.59 -7.69
N ALA A 121 -3.01 -2.96 -8.01
CA ALA A 121 -1.93 -3.62 -8.74
C ALA A 121 -1.38 -4.86 -8.02
N LEU A 122 -1.25 -4.82 -6.69
CA LEU A 122 -0.86 -6.00 -5.90
C LEU A 122 -1.93 -7.10 -5.92
N ALA A 123 -3.21 -6.75 -5.85
CA ALA A 123 -4.30 -7.72 -5.92
C ALA A 123 -4.35 -8.40 -7.30
N ASP A 124 -4.19 -7.62 -8.37
CA ASP A 124 -4.14 -8.15 -9.74
C ASP A 124 -2.94 -9.09 -9.94
N GLN A 125 -1.77 -8.70 -9.41
CA GLN A 125 -0.57 -9.54 -9.46
C GLN A 125 -0.77 -10.86 -8.70
N GLN A 126 -1.41 -10.82 -7.52
CA GLN A 126 -1.72 -12.03 -6.75
C GLN A 126 -2.71 -12.94 -7.49
N GLN A 127 -3.71 -12.38 -8.16
CA GLN A 127 -4.65 -13.16 -8.97
C GLN A 127 -3.97 -13.82 -10.17
N GLN A 128 -3.07 -13.10 -10.85
CA GLN A 128 -2.29 -13.65 -11.95
C GLN A 128 -1.42 -14.83 -11.48
N ILE A 129 -0.69 -14.67 -10.38
CA ILE A 129 0.13 -15.74 -9.81
C ILE A 129 -0.73 -16.95 -9.44
N ALA A 130 -1.88 -16.74 -8.79
CA ALA A 130 -2.78 -17.83 -8.42
C ALA A 130 -3.34 -18.57 -9.65
N SER A 131 -3.65 -17.84 -10.73
CA SER A 131 -4.13 -18.43 -11.98
C SER A 131 -3.05 -19.28 -12.66
N GLU A 132 -1.82 -18.77 -12.77
CA GLU A 132 -0.68 -19.49 -13.35
C GLU A 132 -0.33 -20.75 -12.53
N GLU A 133 -0.35 -20.65 -11.20
CA GLU A 133 -0.11 -21.80 -10.32
C GLU A 133 -1.20 -22.87 -10.50
N SER A 134 -2.47 -22.47 -10.65
CA SER A 134 -3.57 -23.40 -10.90
C SER A 134 -3.45 -24.12 -12.26
N GLU A 135 -2.97 -23.43 -13.29
CA GLU A 135 -2.74 -24.00 -14.62
C GLU A 135 -1.56 -24.98 -14.61
N ARG A 136 -0.47 -24.61 -13.92
CA ARG A 136 0.69 -25.49 -13.70
C ARG A 136 0.29 -26.77 -12.98
N LEU A 137 -0.51 -26.67 -11.92
CA LEU A 137 -0.99 -27.85 -11.17
C LEU A 137 -1.86 -28.76 -12.04
N LYS A 138 -2.77 -28.20 -12.85
CA LYS A 138 -3.61 -28.99 -13.78
C LYS A 138 -2.76 -29.70 -14.85
N HIS A 139 -1.77 -29.01 -15.40
CA HIS A 139 -0.86 -29.58 -16.38
C HIS A 139 0.03 -30.67 -15.78
N GLU A 140 0.52 -30.49 -14.55
CA GLU A 140 1.29 -31.53 -13.86
C GLU A 140 0.43 -32.76 -13.54
N GLN A 141 -0.83 -32.56 -13.16
CA GLN A 141 -1.79 -33.64 -12.95
C GLN A 141 -2.07 -34.42 -14.24
N SER A 142 -2.30 -33.76 -15.36
CA SER A 142 -2.56 -34.45 -16.64
C SER A 142 -1.35 -35.25 -17.13
N ILE A 143 -0.13 -34.75 -16.93
CA ILE A 143 1.10 -35.51 -17.22
C ILE A 143 1.20 -36.75 -16.33
N LYS A 144 0.93 -36.62 -15.02
CA LYS A 144 0.96 -37.75 -14.08
C LYS A 144 -0.08 -38.81 -14.45
N GLU A 145 -1.29 -38.41 -14.81
CA GLU A 145 -2.36 -39.33 -15.25
C GLU A 145 -1.95 -40.09 -16.53
N LEU A 146 -1.38 -39.40 -17.54
CA LEU A 146 -0.87 -40.05 -18.75
C LEU A 146 0.28 -41.02 -18.46
N GLN A 147 1.18 -40.69 -17.54
CA GLN A 147 2.25 -41.58 -17.09
C GLN A 147 1.72 -42.79 -16.32
N GLU A 148 0.74 -42.61 -15.45
CA GLU A 148 0.10 -43.72 -14.75
C GLU A 148 -0.66 -44.64 -15.72
N GLU A 149 -1.42 -44.09 -16.66
CA GLU A 149 -2.13 -44.87 -17.66
C GLU A 149 -1.19 -45.67 -18.55
N SER A 150 -0.10 -45.05 -19.01
CA SER A 150 0.92 -45.76 -19.80
C SER A 150 1.63 -46.84 -18.99
N ARG A 151 1.93 -46.60 -17.71
CA ARG A 151 2.49 -47.61 -16.80
C ARG A 151 1.51 -48.76 -16.54
N ARG A 152 0.22 -48.48 -16.36
CA ARG A 152 -0.83 -49.51 -16.20
C ARG A 152 -0.99 -50.34 -17.47
N LYS A 153 -1.00 -49.71 -18.65
CA LYS A 153 -1.03 -50.41 -19.96
C LYS A 153 0.21 -51.29 -20.16
N ALA A 154 1.40 -50.81 -19.82
CA ALA A 154 2.63 -51.58 -19.89
C ALA A 154 2.65 -52.77 -18.90
N ALA A 155 2.15 -52.59 -17.67
CA ALA A 155 2.04 -53.67 -16.69
C ALA A 155 1.05 -54.74 -17.15
N LEU A 156 -0.13 -54.36 -17.68
CA LEU A 156 -1.12 -55.29 -18.21
C LEU A 156 -0.62 -56.05 -19.45
N ALA A 157 0.24 -55.43 -20.25
CA ALA A 157 0.91 -56.08 -21.38
C ALA A 157 2.01 -57.08 -20.92
N ALA A 158 2.70 -56.78 -19.81
CA ALA A 158 3.72 -57.66 -19.23
C ALA A 158 3.13 -58.84 -18.41
N GLU A 159 1.93 -58.70 -17.86
CA GLU A 159 1.22 -59.76 -17.13
C GLU A 159 0.45 -60.74 -18.04
N LYS A 160 0.54 -60.59 -19.36
CA LYS A 160 0.15 -61.65 -20.31
C LYS A 160 1.37 -62.53 -20.61
N PRO A 161 1.60 -63.63 -19.88
CA PRO A 161 2.57 -64.63 -20.31
C PRO A 161 2.06 -65.32 -21.57
N GLU A 162 3.02 -65.66 -22.41
CA GLU A 162 2.92 -66.32 -23.69
C GLU A 162 2.05 -67.58 -23.64
N THR A 163 0.95 -67.58 -24.40
CA THR A 163 0.56 -68.78 -25.15
C THR A 163 0.64 -68.43 -26.62
N LYS A 164 1.84 -68.59 -27.19
CA LYS A 164 2.11 -68.92 -28.61
C LYS A 164 3.59 -68.65 -28.90
N ALA A 165 4.43 -69.58 -28.46
CA ALA A 165 5.74 -69.83 -29.06
C ALA A 165 5.80 -71.33 -29.41
N GLU A 166 5.08 -71.72 -30.46
CA GLU A 166 5.36 -72.94 -31.23
C GLU A 166 4.68 -72.79 -32.60
N ASN A 167 5.38 -72.19 -33.56
CA ASN A 167 5.74 -72.87 -34.80
C ASN A 167 6.71 -72.00 -35.61
N VAL A 168 7.82 -72.61 -36.00
CA VAL A 168 8.86 -72.03 -36.87
C VAL A 168 8.67 -72.61 -38.28
N THR A 169 9.16 -71.88 -39.28
CA THR A 169 9.26 -72.17 -40.73
C THR A 169 8.01 -71.75 -41.52
N ASP A 170 8.08 -70.94 -42.58
CA ASP A 170 9.04 -70.91 -43.69
C ASP A 170 9.03 -69.57 -44.46
N THR A 171 10.15 -69.33 -45.17
CA THR A 171 10.35 -68.57 -46.43
C THR A 171 10.35 -67.03 -46.49
N GLU A 172 11.57 -66.47 -46.48
CA GLU A 172 12.02 -65.40 -47.41
C GLU A 172 12.38 -66.01 -48.79
N PRO A 173 12.73 -65.26 -49.86
CA PRO A 173 12.40 -63.86 -50.25
C PRO A 173 12.04 -63.71 -51.75
N ALA A 174 11.44 -62.58 -52.15
CA ALA A 174 11.55 -61.98 -53.50
C ALA A 174 10.87 -60.60 -53.49
N GLN A 175 11.60 -59.47 -53.47
CA GLN A 175 12.04 -58.75 -54.67
C GLN A 175 11.00 -58.73 -55.79
N ASN A 176 10.44 -57.56 -56.12
CA ASN A 176 11.03 -56.67 -57.13
C ASN A 176 10.06 -55.51 -57.46
N ALA A 177 10.65 -54.37 -57.84
CA ALA A 177 10.17 -53.44 -58.86
C ALA A 177 8.85 -52.66 -58.57
N VAL A 178 8.76 -51.33 -58.67
CA VAL A 178 9.27 -50.33 -59.65
C VAL A 178 8.35 -49.11 -59.36
N LYS A 179 8.67 -47.81 -59.42
CA LYS A 179 9.80 -46.98 -59.84
C LYS A 179 9.35 -45.52 -59.53
N VAL A 180 10.21 -44.63 -58.99
CA VAL A 180 11.02 -43.63 -59.75
C VAL A 180 10.11 -42.51 -60.29
N ASP A 181 10.28 -41.23 -59.97
CA ASP A 181 11.43 -40.32 -60.17
C ASP A 181 11.01 -38.96 -59.54
N THR A 182 11.82 -37.95 -59.23
CA THR A 182 13.18 -37.57 -59.62
C THR A 182 13.69 -36.53 -58.60
N ALA A 183 14.98 -36.58 -58.32
CA ALA A 183 15.77 -35.66 -57.50
C ALA A 183 16.13 -34.35 -58.27
N PRO A 184 17.19 -33.61 -57.90
CA PRO A 184 17.46 -32.78 -56.71
C PRO A 184 17.78 -31.32 -57.13
N VAL A 185 18.18 -30.44 -56.21
CA VAL A 185 19.35 -29.52 -56.34
C VAL A 185 19.43 -28.55 -55.15
N GLU A 186 20.68 -28.37 -54.75
CA GLU A 186 21.29 -27.61 -53.64
C GLU A 186 21.24 -26.06 -53.79
N PRO A 187 21.87 -25.25 -52.90
CA PRO A 187 21.32 -23.98 -52.41
C PRO A 187 21.90 -22.75 -53.13
N ALA A 188 21.20 -21.61 -53.02
CA ALA A 188 21.74 -20.31 -53.41
C ALA A 188 21.34 -19.19 -52.44
N LYS A 189 22.38 -18.50 -51.99
CA LYS A 189 22.47 -17.30 -51.15
C LYS A 189 21.98 -16.05 -51.91
N ALA A 190 21.21 -15.15 -51.26
CA ALA A 190 21.21 -13.72 -51.61
C ALA A 190 20.64 -12.86 -50.46
N GLU A 191 21.46 -11.90 -50.06
CA GLU A 191 21.15 -10.75 -49.20
C GLU A 191 20.18 -9.78 -49.92
N ALA A 192 19.31 -9.09 -49.17
CA ALA A 192 19.01 -7.66 -49.37
C ALA A 192 18.00 -7.09 -48.34
N LYS A 193 18.48 -6.06 -47.62
CA LYS A 193 17.80 -4.79 -47.22
C LYS A 193 16.67 -4.87 -46.18
N ALA A 194 16.76 -4.27 -44.99
CA ALA A 194 16.86 -2.83 -44.65
C ALA A 194 15.59 -2.02 -45.03
N GLU A 195 15.13 -1.19 -44.06
CA GLU A 195 13.86 -0.43 -43.92
C GLU A 195 12.77 -1.21 -43.16
N THR A 196 12.44 -0.89 -41.90
CA THR A 196 11.95 0.42 -41.42
C THR A 196 12.22 0.61 -39.92
#